data_AF-A0A962BPB0-F1
#
_entry.id   AF-A0A962BPB0-F1
#
_cell.length_a   1.000
_cell.length_b   1.000
_cell.length_c   1.000
_cell.angle_alpha   90.00
_cell.angle_beta   90.00
_cell.angle_gamma   90.00
#
_symmetry.space_group_name_H-M   'P 1'
#
loop_
_entity.id
_entity.type
_entity.pdbx_description
1 polymer ?
#
loop_
_entity_poly.entity_id
_entity_poly.type
_entity_poly.pdbx_seq_one_letter_code
_entity_poly.pdbx_strand_id
1 'polypeptide(L)'
;MSLKDTGERAAEKGSALVYILIAIALLAALTVTFMEPSSQQTSSQNTFKTVTALEGQESVIRSAIQQCVLSYPKGDNTINISGGGTDPGARRNYPINPDSDHYLTATPGKSGDRLVRNIRCPGNNPGGANKKNHEKIFGGSDGKYLPPAPDMFEDWQYYNGEDGVYFWTQTDKSDAFLMSALTKLDSKFSTCEADVTDATGGAEDLDSAGTALTQCPAGYVCFRVWLISNAATRTLENVDVGCD
;
A
#
# COMPACT_ATOMS: atom_id res chain seq x y z
N MET A 1 -60.02 81.07 -17.04
CA MET A 1 -59.39 80.14 -18.01
C MET A 1 -58.02 79.80 -17.44
N SER A 2 -57.91 78.66 -16.76
CA SER A 2 -56.70 78.21 -16.05
C SER A 2 -56.34 76.84 -16.61
N LEU A 3 -55.16 76.74 -17.23
CA LEU A 3 -54.65 75.55 -17.91
C LEU A 3 -54.22 74.51 -16.87
N LYS A 4 -54.79 73.31 -16.98
CA LYS A 4 -54.37 72.10 -16.29
C LYS A 4 -53.20 71.51 -17.05
N ASP A 5 -52.05 71.41 -16.40
CA ASP A 5 -50.87 70.71 -16.90
C ASP A 5 -51.01 69.19 -16.60
N THR A 6 -50.88 68.36 -17.63
CA THR A 6 -50.96 66.90 -17.52
C THR A 6 -49.59 66.34 -17.86
N GLY A 7 -48.84 65.99 -16.81
CA GLY A 7 -47.57 65.27 -16.95
C GLY A 7 -47.78 63.84 -17.44
N GLU A 8 -47.27 63.54 -18.63
CA GLU A 8 -47.09 62.19 -19.14
C GLU A 8 -46.00 61.47 -18.33
N ARG A 9 -46.32 60.28 -17.78
CA ARG A 9 -45.34 59.35 -17.22
C ARG A 9 -44.83 58.45 -18.35
N ALA A 10 -43.55 58.58 -18.69
CA ALA A 10 -42.86 57.62 -19.55
C ALA A 10 -42.78 56.26 -18.83
N ALA A 11 -43.45 55.24 -19.37
CA ALA A 11 -43.33 53.87 -18.90
C ALA A 11 -42.01 53.28 -19.41
N GLU A 12 -41.02 53.15 -18.52
CA GLU A 12 -39.78 52.42 -18.81
C GLU A 12 -40.11 50.95 -19.10
N LYS A 13 -39.97 50.55 -20.37
CA LYS A 13 -39.96 49.14 -20.75
C LYS A 13 -38.59 48.56 -20.38
N GLY A 14 -38.41 48.25 -19.10
CA GLY A 14 -37.31 47.40 -18.63
C GLY A 14 -37.35 46.09 -19.41
N SER A 15 -36.32 45.86 -20.23
CA SER A 15 -36.24 44.75 -21.17
C SER A 15 -36.32 43.42 -20.43
N ALA A 16 -37.48 42.77 -20.47
CA ALA A 16 -37.75 41.45 -19.87
C ALA A 16 -36.70 40.39 -20.27
N LEU A 17 -36.03 40.61 -21.40
CA LEU A 17 -34.96 39.76 -21.93
C LEU A 17 -33.71 39.73 -21.04
N VAL A 18 -33.40 40.83 -20.33
CA VAL A 18 -32.26 40.89 -19.40
C VAL A 18 -32.51 39.98 -18.19
N TYR A 19 -33.74 39.95 -17.67
CA TYR A 19 -34.09 39.09 -16.55
C TYR A 19 -34.04 37.60 -16.91
N ILE A 20 -34.40 37.23 -18.15
CA ILE A 20 -34.29 35.86 -18.63
C ILE A 20 -32.83 35.41 -18.73
N LEU A 21 -31.95 36.27 -19.25
CA LEU A 21 -30.52 35.97 -19.36
C LEU A 21 -29.85 35.80 -17.99
N ILE A 22 -30.19 36.67 -17.03
CA ILE A 22 -29.69 36.53 -15.65
C ILE A 22 -30.19 35.23 -15.02
N ALA A 23 -31.45 34.85 -15.23
CA ALA A 23 -32.00 33.61 -14.71
C ALA A 23 -31.30 32.36 -15.29
N ILE A 24 -31.00 32.33 -16.59
CA ILE A 24 -30.27 31.22 -17.23
C ILE A 24 -28.83 31.15 -16.72
N ALA A 25 -28.15 32.30 -16.58
CA ALA A 25 -26.79 32.34 -16.05
C ALA A 25 -26.72 31.84 -14.60
N LEU A 26 -27.70 32.20 -13.76
CA LEU A 26 -27.80 31.72 -12.38
C LEU A 26 -28.11 30.22 -12.31
N LEU A 27 -28.99 29.70 -13.18
CA LEU A 27 -29.28 28.27 -13.26
C LEU A 27 -28.06 27.44 -13.71
N ALA A 28 -27.28 27.96 -14.67
CA ALA A 28 -26.04 27.34 -15.13
C ALA A 28 -24.96 27.34 -14.03
N ALA A 29 -24.78 28.47 -13.32
CA ALA A 29 -23.85 28.56 -12.20
C ALA A 29 -24.23 27.58 -11.08
N LEU A 30 -25.54 27.46 -10.78
CA LEU A 30 -26.05 26.56 -9.76
C LEU A 30 -25.80 25.08 -10.12
N THR A 31 -26.00 24.70 -11.39
CA THR A 31 -25.73 23.33 -11.86
C THR A 31 -24.25 22.96 -11.77
N VAL A 32 -23.33 23.88 -12.11
CA VAL A 32 -21.88 23.67 -11.92
C VAL A 32 -21.54 23.49 -10.44
N THR A 33 -22.07 24.32 -9.55
CA THR A 33 -21.82 24.19 -8.10
C THR A 33 -22.37 22.92 -7.47
N PHE A 34 -23.38 22.27 -8.08
CA PHE A 34 -23.93 21.00 -7.59
C PHE A 34 -23.29 19.76 -8.24
N MET A 35 -22.67 19.88 -9.41
CA MET A 35 -22.01 18.76 -10.09
C MET A 35 -20.55 18.52 -9.66
N GLU A 36 -19.86 19.52 -9.10
CA GLU A 36 -18.48 19.39 -8.62
C GLU A 36 -18.26 18.83 -7.20
N PRO A 37 -19.13 19.05 -6.18
CA PRO A 37 -18.81 18.62 -4.81
C PRO A 37 -19.04 17.13 -4.56
N SER A 38 -19.96 16.48 -5.28
CA SER A 38 -20.33 15.08 -5.03
C SER A 38 -19.21 14.10 -5.43
N SER A 39 -18.58 14.31 -6.59
CA SER A 39 -17.46 13.48 -7.05
C SER A 39 -16.20 13.66 -6.18
N GLN A 40 -15.91 14.90 -5.75
CA GLN A 40 -14.79 15.19 -4.85
C GLN A 40 -15.00 14.61 -3.43
N GLN A 41 -16.22 14.63 -2.93
CA GLN A 41 -16.56 14.05 -1.64
C GLN A 41 -16.45 12.52 -1.66
N THR A 42 -16.97 11.85 -2.69
CA THR A 42 -16.84 10.38 -2.83
C THR A 42 -15.38 9.95 -2.99
N SER A 43 -14.62 10.66 -3.83
CA SER A 43 -13.19 10.40 -3.99
C SER A 43 -12.44 10.51 -2.66
N SER A 44 -12.65 11.60 -1.91
CA SER A 44 -12.00 11.81 -0.60
C SER A 44 -12.35 10.73 0.43
N GLN A 45 -13.60 10.26 0.44
CA GLN A 45 -14.03 9.16 1.32
C GLN A 45 -13.38 7.83 0.94
N ASN A 46 -13.29 7.53 -0.35
CA ASN A 46 -12.66 6.30 -0.84
C ASN A 46 -11.15 6.31 -0.55
N THR A 47 -10.47 7.43 -0.82
CA THR A 47 -9.07 7.64 -0.43
C THR A 47 -8.85 7.39 1.05
N PHE A 48 -9.69 7.96 1.92
CA PHE A 48 -9.57 7.75 3.37
C PHE A 48 -9.77 6.29 3.77
N LYS A 49 -10.81 5.62 3.23
CA LYS A 49 -11.08 4.20 3.49
C LYS A 49 -9.90 3.32 3.07
N THR A 50 -9.35 3.53 1.89
CA THR A 50 -8.20 2.77 1.37
C THR A 50 -6.97 2.97 2.25
N VAL A 51 -6.65 4.22 2.60
CA VAL A 51 -5.52 4.53 3.50
C VAL A 51 -5.70 3.81 4.84
N THR A 52 -6.85 3.96 5.49
CA THR A 52 -7.10 3.32 6.80
C THR A 52 -7.09 1.80 6.73
N ALA A 53 -7.58 1.21 5.64
CA ALA A 53 -7.55 -0.24 5.45
C ALA A 53 -6.11 -0.77 5.29
N LEU A 54 -5.29 -0.11 4.46
CA LEU A 54 -3.89 -0.46 4.27
C LEU A 54 -3.09 -0.29 5.57
N GLU A 55 -3.22 0.83 6.27
CA GLU A 55 -2.57 1.09 7.57
C GLU A 55 -2.95 0.05 8.62
N GLY A 56 -4.24 -0.30 8.69
CA GLY A 56 -4.72 -1.30 9.64
C GLY A 56 -4.07 -2.66 9.43
N GLN A 57 -3.96 -3.11 8.18
CA GLN A 57 -3.33 -4.39 7.87
C GLN A 57 -1.84 -4.36 8.05
N GLU A 58 -1.19 -3.31 7.56
CA GLU A 58 0.24 -3.12 7.71
C GLU A 58 0.66 -3.12 9.18
N SER A 59 -0.08 -2.43 10.06
CA SER A 59 0.16 -2.44 11.51
C SER A 59 0.04 -3.85 12.10
N VAL A 60 -0.96 -4.63 11.68
CA VAL A 60 -1.13 -6.03 12.09
C VAL A 60 0.07 -6.87 11.65
N ILE A 61 0.51 -6.73 10.39
CA ILE A 61 1.64 -7.46 9.83
C ILE A 61 2.95 -7.12 10.55
N ARG A 62 3.24 -5.82 10.69
CA ARG A 62 4.44 -5.30 11.34
C ARG A 62 4.53 -5.78 12.79
N SER A 63 3.45 -5.63 13.56
CA SER A 63 3.38 -6.08 14.96
C SER A 63 3.57 -7.59 15.10
N ALA A 64 2.92 -8.36 14.24
CA ALA A 64 3.01 -9.82 14.22
C ALA A 64 4.44 -10.31 13.96
N ILE A 65 5.14 -9.69 12.99
CA ILE A 65 6.54 -10.01 12.67
C ILE A 65 7.47 -9.57 13.81
N GLN A 66 7.31 -8.36 14.34
CA GLN A 66 8.11 -7.86 15.46
C GLN A 66 8.00 -8.77 16.68
N GLN A 67 6.80 -9.27 16.99
CA GLN A 67 6.62 -10.22 18.08
C GLN A 67 7.42 -11.51 17.86
N CYS A 68 7.48 -12.04 16.63
CA CYS A 68 8.34 -13.19 16.32
C CYS A 68 9.81 -12.86 16.53
N VAL A 69 10.28 -11.73 16.03
CA VAL A 69 11.69 -11.30 16.16
C VAL A 69 12.09 -11.18 17.64
N LEU A 70 11.22 -10.60 18.47
CA LEU A 70 11.45 -10.47 19.92
C LEU A 70 11.38 -11.82 20.65
N SER A 71 10.50 -12.73 20.23
CA SER A 71 10.39 -14.08 20.82
C SER A 71 11.57 -14.97 20.45
N TYR A 72 12.15 -14.75 19.27
CA TYR A 72 13.19 -15.56 18.66
C TYR A 72 14.39 -14.72 18.19
N PRO A 73 15.09 -14.01 19.10
CA PRO A 73 16.10 -13.01 18.73
C PRO A 73 17.33 -13.63 18.03
N LYS A 74 17.59 -14.92 18.23
CA LYS A 74 18.68 -15.66 17.56
C LYS A 74 18.29 -16.19 16.18
N GLY A 75 17.00 -16.29 15.89
CA GLY A 75 16.51 -16.91 14.67
C GLY A 75 16.88 -18.38 14.52
N ASP A 76 16.80 -18.86 13.29
CA ASP A 76 17.17 -20.22 12.92
C ASP A 76 18.55 -20.28 12.23
N ASN A 77 19.50 -20.92 12.94
CA ASN A 77 20.86 -21.09 12.43
C ASN A 77 21.00 -22.16 11.34
N THR A 78 19.93 -22.87 10.99
CA THR A 78 19.92 -23.85 9.90
C THR A 78 19.61 -23.25 8.52
N ILE A 79 19.04 -22.04 8.48
CA ILE A 79 18.81 -21.28 7.24
C ILE A 79 20.14 -21.07 6.50
N ASN A 80 20.20 -21.26 5.18
CA ASN A 80 21.43 -21.01 4.43
C ASN A 80 21.43 -19.63 3.79
N ILE A 81 22.04 -18.66 4.49
CA ILE A 81 22.09 -17.24 4.08
C ILE A 81 23.26 -16.86 3.16
N SER A 82 24.08 -17.84 2.77
CA SER A 82 25.22 -17.59 1.88
C SER A 82 24.74 -17.22 0.47
N GLY A 83 25.60 -16.56 -0.32
CA GLY A 83 25.25 -16.12 -1.69
C GLY A 83 24.80 -17.23 -2.64
N GLY A 84 25.17 -18.49 -2.38
CA GLY A 84 24.70 -19.68 -3.12
C GLY A 84 23.76 -20.57 -2.29
N GLY A 85 23.22 -20.05 -1.20
CA GLY A 85 22.31 -20.75 -0.29
C GLY A 85 20.86 -20.72 -0.75
N THR A 86 19.98 -21.28 0.09
CA THR A 86 18.53 -21.28 -0.14
C THR A 86 17.91 -19.90 0.08
N ASP A 87 18.54 -19.06 0.91
CA ASP A 87 18.01 -17.75 1.31
C ASP A 87 19.12 -16.69 1.35
N PRO A 88 19.79 -16.41 0.22
CA PRO A 88 20.93 -15.49 0.18
C PRO A 88 20.63 -14.13 0.83
N GLY A 89 21.48 -13.74 1.78
CA GLY A 89 21.37 -12.45 2.47
C GLY A 89 20.20 -12.31 3.44
N ALA A 90 19.36 -13.33 3.60
CA ALA A 90 18.21 -13.26 4.50
C ALA A 90 18.64 -13.10 5.96
N ARG A 91 17.83 -12.39 6.74
CA ARG A 91 18.03 -12.20 8.18
C ARG A 91 17.36 -13.33 8.95
N ARG A 92 18.18 -14.18 9.59
CA ARG A 92 17.73 -15.39 10.32
C ARG A 92 16.73 -15.12 11.44
N ASN A 93 16.81 -13.95 12.06
CA ASN A 93 15.94 -13.53 13.17
C ASN A 93 14.58 -12.97 12.70
N TYR A 94 14.39 -12.82 11.39
CA TYR A 94 13.12 -12.48 10.78
C TYR A 94 12.48 -13.73 10.15
N PRO A 95 11.16 -13.74 9.93
CA PRO A 95 10.51 -14.75 9.11
C PRO A 95 11.26 -14.94 7.78
N ILE A 96 11.43 -16.18 7.36
CA ILE A 96 11.95 -16.48 6.02
C ILE A 96 10.80 -16.54 5.03
N ASN A 97 11.10 -16.27 3.75
CA ASN A 97 10.15 -16.32 2.64
C ASN A 97 9.33 -17.61 2.68
N PRO A 98 7.99 -17.56 2.62
CA PRO A 98 7.16 -18.75 2.74
C PRO A 98 7.42 -19.82 1.68
N ASP A 99 7.89 -19.39 0.50
CA ASP A 99 8.30 -20.20 -0.64
C ASP A 99 9.79 -20.57 -0.60
N SER A 100 10.49 -20.39 0.51
CA SER A 100 11.90 -20.78 0.63
C SER A 100 12.09 -22.30 0.58
N ASP A 101 13.17 -22.72 -0.09
CA ASP A 101 13.61 -24.11 -0.12
C ASP A 101 14.06 -24.64 1.25
N HIS A 102 14.32 -23.75 2.22
CA HIS A 102 14.49 -24.10 3.64
C HIS A 102 13.35 -24.96 4.18
N TYR A 103 12.13 -24.77 3.64
CA TYR A 103 10.94 -25.50 4.08
C TYR A 103 10.65 -26.79 3.30
N LEU A 104 11.51 -27.23 2.37
CA LEU A 104 11.25 -28.43 1.55
C LEU A 104 11.02 -29.70 2.39
N THR A 105 11.72 -29.83 3.51
CA THR A 105 11.60 -30.97 4.43
C THR A 105 10.86 -30.62 5.73
N ALA A 106 10.28 -29.41 5.82
CA ALA A 106 9.56 -28.96 7.00
C ALA A 106 8.10 -29.44 7.00
N THR A 107 7.47 -29.45 8.18
CA THR A 107 6.02 -29.69 8.32
C THR A 107 5.39 -28.51 9.07
N PRO A 108 4.46 -27.76 8.46
CA PRO A 108 4.02 -27.87 7.06
C PRO A 108 5.15 -27.53 6.07
N GLY A 109 5.10 -28.03 4.83
CA GLY A 109 6.15 -27.81 3.84
C GLY A 109 6.21 -26.38 3.30
N LYS A 110 7.12 -26.14 2.35
CA LYS A 110 7.25 -24.90 1.56
C LYS A 110 5.90 -24.46 0.96
N SER A 111 5.61 -23.16 1.03
CA SER A 111 4.46 -22.55 0.34
C SER A 111 4.73 -22.45 -1.17
N GLY A 112 3.67 -22.47 -1.98
CA GLY A 112 3.77 -22.18 -3.42
C GLY A 112 3.78 -20.68 -3.73
N ASP A 113 3.70 -19.83 -2.71
CA ASP A 113 3.53 -18.38 -2.81
C ASP A 113 4.32 -17.64 -1.73
N ARG A 114 4.43 -16.31 -1.87
CA ARG A 114 5.08 -15.41 -0.89
C ARG A 114 4.10 -14.71 0.03
N LEU A 115 2.89 -15.23 0.17
CA LEU A 115 1.83 -14.48 0.83
C LEU A 115 2.13 -14.34 2.32
N VAL A 116 1.88 -13.13 2.84
CA VAL A 116 2.08 -12.79 4.26
C VAL A 116 1.31 -13.74 5.17
N ARG A 117 0.13 -14.21 4.77
CA ARG A 117 -0.63 -15.22 5.55
C ARG A 117 0.13 -16.53 5.80
N ASN A 118 1.14 -16.83 4.99
CA ASN A 118 1.94 -18.06 5.06
C ASN A 118 3.29 -17.89 5.77
N ILE A 119 3.64 -16.68 6.22
CA ILE A 119 4.87 -16.46 6.96
C ILE A 119 4.84 -17.16 8.32
N ARG A 120 6.03 -17.51 8.79
CA ARG A 120 6.23 -18.28 10.02
C ARG A 120 7.24 -17.58 10.89
N CYS A 121 7.10 -17.66 12.20
CA CYS A 121 8.20 -17.24 13.05
C CYS A 121 9.45 -18.05 12.69
N PRO A 122 10.65 -17.46 12.75
CA PRO A 122 11.89 -18.16 12.40
C PRO A 122 12.20 -19.31 13.35
N GLY A 123 11.57 -19.39 14.52
CA GLY A 123 11.96 -20.32 15.56
C GLY A 123 13.36 -20.01 16.08
N ASN A 124 13.91 -20.92 16.87
CA ASN A 124 15.24 -20.81 17.46
C ASN A 124 15.92 -22.17 17.39
N ASN A 125 16.96 -22.25 16.58
CA ASN A 125 17.86 -23.39 16.45
C ASN A 125 19.30 -22.96 16.77
N PRO A 126 20.04 -23.61 17.70
CA PRO A 126 19.65 -24.79 18.47
C PRO A 126 18.91 -24.41 19.77
N GLY A 127 17.63 -24.06 19.69
CA GLY A 127 16.74 -23.99 20.84
C GLY A 127 16.17 -25.37 21.20
N GLY A 128 15.47 -25.46 22.32
CA GLY A 128 14.72 -26.66 22.70
C GLY A 128 13.67 -27.03 21.64
N ALA A 129 13.21 -28.29 21.61
CA ALA A 129 12.30 -28.82 20.59
C ALA A 129 11.10 -27.90 20.28
N ASN A 130 10.46 -27.36 21.31
CA ASN A 130 9.30 -26.47 21.17
C ASN A 130 9.65 -25.08 20.60
N LYS A 131 10.92 -24.68 20.64
CA LYS A 131 11.40 -23.43 20.06
C LYS A 131 11.87 -23.60 18.62
N LYS A 132 11.99 -24.83 18.10
CA LYS A 132 12.34 -25.10 16.69
C LYS A 132 11.16 -24.95 15.75
N ASN A 133 9.95 -24.82 16.29
CA ASN A 133 8.74 -24.85 15.48
C ASN A 133 8.59 -23.52 14.71
N HIS A 134 8.61 -23.62 13.39
CA HIS A 134 8.26 -22.55 12.46
C HIS A 134 6.74 -22.45 12.33
N GLU A 135 6.05 -22.13 13.43
CA GLU A 135 4.60 -21.98 13.39
C GLU A 135 4.20 -20.76 12.55
N LYS A 136 3.08 -20.88 11.83
CA LYS A 136 2.50 -19.78 11.08
C LYS A 136 2.13 -18.65 12.04
N ILE A 137 2.46 -17.43 11.65
CA ILE A 137 2.12 -16.25 12.47
C ILE A 137 0.61 -16.00 12.44
N PHE A 138 -0.02 -16.23 11.29
CA PHE A 138 -1.46 -16.03 11.08
C PHE A 138 -2.18 -17.37 10.91
N GLY A 139 -3.37 -17.48 11.52
CA GLY A 139 -4.17 -18.70 11.52
C GLY A 139 -3.56 -19.87 12.32
N GLY A 140 -2.50 -19.59 13.10
CA GLY A 140 -1.85 -20.55 13.99
C GLY A 140 -2.53 -20.65 15.36
N SER A 141 -1.85 -21.32 16.28
CA SER A 141 -2.26 -21.56 17.68
C SER A 141 -2.47 -20.26 18.49
N ASP A 142 -1.77 -19.19 18.11
CA ASP A 142 -1.82 -17.87 18.74
C ASP A 142 -3.11 -17.06 18.45
N GLY A 143 -4.01 -17.57 17.60
CA GLY A 143 -5.30 -16.92 17.31
C GLY A 143 -5.20 -15.56 16.60
N LYS A 144 -4.04 -15.24 16.02
CA LYS A 144 -3.85 -14.05 15.18
C LYS A 144 -4.40 -14.32 13.79
N TYR A 145 -5.14 -13.36 13.27
CA TYR A 145 -5.72 -13.45 11.92
C TYR A 145 -5.32 -12.23 11.12
N LEU A 146 -4.92 -12.47 9.88
CA LEU A 146 -4.75 -11.41 8.90
C LEU A 146 -6.14 -11.10 8.31
N PRO A 147 -6.58 -9.83 8.27
CA PRO A 147 -7.82 -9.47 7.58
C PRO A 147 -7.72 -9.83 6.09
N PRO A 148 -8.85 -9.98 5.38
CA PRO A 148 -8.81 -10.12 3.92
C PRO A 148 -8.15 -8.89 3.29
N ALA A 149 -7.50 -9.04 2.14
CA ALA A 149 -6.86 -7.93 1.42
C ALA A 149 -7.82 -6.72 1.28
N PRO A 150 -7.30 -5.47 1.34
CA PRO A 150 -8.13 -4.29 1.14
C PRO A 150 -8.79 -4.33 -0.24
N ASP A 151 -9.99 -3.77 -0.35
CA ASP A 151 -10.70 -3.69 -1.64
C ASP A 151 -9.79 -3.06 -2.71
N MET A 152 -9.80 -3.66 -3.90
CA MET A 152 -8.98 -3.25 -5.07
C MET A 152 -7.48 -3.56 -4.96
N PHE A 153 -7.02 -4.22 -3.89
CA PHE A 153 -5.64 -4.66 -3.74
C PHE A 153 -5.54 -6.18 -3.69
N GLU A 154 -4.40 -6.69 -4.11
CA GLU A 154 -4.03 -8.09 -3.96
C GLU A 154 -3.59 -8.40 -2.53
N ASP A 155 -3.55 -9.69 -2.20
CA ASP A 155 -2.99 -10.15 -0.93
C ASP A 155 -1.55 -9.67 -0.73
N TRP A 156 -1.21 -9.33 0.52
CA TRP A 156 0.15 -8.92 0.86
C TRP A 156 1.15 -10.06 0.64
N GLN A 157 2.30 -9.72 0.08
CA GLN A 157 3.44 -10.58 -0.13
C GLN A 157 4.62 -10.17 0.75
N TYR A 158 5.54 -11.09 1.00
CA TYR A 158 6.66 -10.91 1.93
C TYR A 158 7.99 -11.25 1.28
N TYR A 159 9.02 -10.48 1.62
CA TYR A 159 10.40 -10.70 1.23
C TYR A 159 11.36 -10.51 2.41
N ASN A 160 12.29 -11.44 2.55
CA ASN A 160 13.47 -11.37 3.39
C ASN A 160 14.65 -11.91 2.59
N GLY A 161 15.59 -11.04 2.27
CA GLY A 161 16.73 -11.36 1.43
C GLY A 161 17.81 -10.30 1.52
N GLU A 162 18.62 -10.24 0.47
CA GLU A 162 19.86 -9.47 0.45
C GLU A 162 19.64 -7.95 0.56
N ASP A 163 18.51 -7.46 0.06
CA ASP A 163 18.12 -6.03 0.06
C ASP A 163 17.50 -5.57 1.36
N GLY A 164 17.10 -6.53 2.21
CA GLY A 164 16.47 -6.27 3.47
C GLY A 164 15.22 -7.10 3.66
N VAL A 165 14.29 -6.55 4.44
CA VAL A 165 13.05 -7.20 4.81
C VAL A 165 11.90 -6.23 4.56
N TYR A 166 10.97 -6.63 3.71
CA TYR A 166 9.78 -5.84 3.39
C TYR A 166 8.58 -6.74 3.10
N PHE A 167 7.42 -6.12 3.05
CA PHE A 167 6.22 -6.71 2.51
C PHE A 167 5.55 -5.71 1.60
N TRP A 168 4.82 -6.18 0.61
CA TRP A 168 4.19 -5.30 -0.36
C TRP A 168 2.82 -5.83 -0.77
N THR A 169 1.99 -4.93 -1.25
CA THR A 169 0.75 -5.25 -1.95
C THR A 169 0.76 -4.52 -3.29
N GLN A 170 -0.15 -4.90 -4.17
CA GLN A 170 -0.21 -4.36 -5.52
C GLN A 170 -1.66 -4.24 -5.99
N THR A 171 -1.88 -3.37 -6.97
CA THR A 171 -3.17 -3.20 -7.64
C THR A 171 -2.96 -2.94 -9.12
N ASP A 172 -3.79 -3.55 -9.96
CA ASP A 172 -3.90 -3.28 -11.41
C ASP A 172 -4.99 -2.25 -11.72
N LYS A 173 -5.60 -1.66 -10.68
CA LYS A 173 -6.74 -0.76 -10.83
C LYS A 173 -6.24 0.67 -11.03
N SER A 174 -6.80 1.34 -12.05
CA SER A 174 -6.37 2.66 -12.49
C SER A 174 -7.20 3.81 -11.91
N ASP A 175 -7.96 3.57 -10.85
CA ASP A 175 -8.80 4.60 -10.25
C ASP A 175 -7.94 5.74 -9.65
N ALA A 176 -8.22 6.98 -10.02
CA ALA A 176 -7.42 8.14 -9.62
C ALA A 176 -7.31 8.34 -8.09
N PHE A 177 -8.30 7.84 -7.33
CA PHE A 177 -8.27 7.91 -5.87
C PHE A 177 -7.24 6.95 -5.25
N LEU A 178 -6.87 5.86 -5.94
CA LEU A 178 -5.87 4.89 -5.46
C LEU A 178 -4.47 5.51 -5.45
N MET A 179 -4.07 6.19 -6.53
CA MET A 179 -2.80 6.93 -6.56
C MET A 179 -2.75 8.03 -5.49
N SER A 180 -3.87 8.73 -5.30
CA SER A 180 -3.99 9.73 -4.23
C SER A 180 -3.89 9.10 -2.84
N ALA A 181 -4.45 7.90 -2.66
CA ALA A 181 -4.38 7.15 -1.40
C ALA A 181 -2.97 6.66 -1.12
N LEU A 182 -2.30 6.07 -2.11
CA LEU A 182 -0.92 5.58 -1.99
C LEU A 182 0.06 6.72 -1.74
N THR A 183 -0.05 7.84 -2.47
CA THR A 183 0.78 9.05 -2.21
C THR A 183 0.56 9.60 -0.81
N LYS A 184 -0.70 9.62 -0.34
CA LYS A 184 -1.03 10.09 1.01
C LYS A 184 -0.52 9.12 2.07
N LEU A 185 -0.59 7.82 1.81
CA LEU A 185 -0.09 6.78 2.69
C LEU A 185 1.43 6.88 2.81
N ASP A 186 2.13 6.96 1.70
CA ASP A 186 3.57 7.20 1.59
C ASP A 186 4.01 8.42 2.40
N SER A 187 3.31 9.56 2.24
CA SER A 187 3.61 10.79 3.02
C SER A 187 3.48 10.67 4.54
N LYS A 188 2.86 9.60 5.06
CA LYS A 188 2.76 9.32 6.50
C LYS A 188 3.93 8.50 7.02
N PHE A 189 4.62 7.78 6.15
CA PHE A 189 5.84 7.06 6.50
C PHE A 189 7.01 8.04 6.58
N SER A 190 7.99 7.72 7.42
CA SER A 190 9.25 8.42 7.32
C SER A 190 9.95 8.03 6.02
N THR A 191 10.84 8.88 5.53
CA THR A 191 11.65 8.58 4.34
C THR A 191 12.29 7.19 4.51
N CYS A 192 12.16 6.34 3.50
CA CYS A 192 12.69 4.95 3.47
C CYS A 192 11.90 3.88 4.23
N GLU A 193 10.77 4.20 4.87
CA GLU A 193 9.93 3.19 5.54
C GLU A 193 8.89 2.55 4.60
N ALA A 194 8.49 3.27 3.56
CA ALA A 194 7.59 2.76 2.53
C ALA A 194 7.96 3.41 1.20
N ASP A 195 7.48 2.81 0.11
CA ASP A 195 7.61 3.36 -1.24
C ASP A 195 6.45 2.91 -2.12
N VAL A 196 6.16 3.73 -3.13
CA VAL A 196 5.16 3.44 -4.17
C VAL A 196 5.88 3.30 -5.50
N THR A 197 5.84 2.09 -6.07
CA THR A 197 6.40 1.80 -7.39
C THR A 197 5.28 1.79 -8.42
N ASP A 198 5.36 2.66 -9.43
CA ASP A 198 4.44 2.71 -10.55
C ASP A 198 5.02 1.92 -11.74
N ALA A 199 4.54 0.69 -11.91
CA ALA A 199 4.93 -0.23 -12.98
C ALA A 199 3.95 -0.19 -14.17
N THR A 200 3.20 0.91 -14.35
CA THR A 200 2.26 1.03 -15.49
C THR A 200 2.97 1.06 -16.85
N GLY A 201 4.24 1.49 -16.88
CA GLY A 201 5.06 1.53 -18.10
C GLY A 201 5.80 0.24 -18.44
N GLY A 202 5.87 -0.72 -17.51
CA GLY A 202 6.68 -1.94 -17.63
C GLY A 202 6.85 -2.60 -16.26
N ALA A 203 7.25 -3.87 -16.23
CA ALA A 203 7.55 -4.52 -14.95
C ALA A 203 8.79 -3.87 -14.31
N GLU A 204 8.71 -3.61 -13.01
CA GLU A 204 9.75 -2.97 -12.23
C GLU A 204 10.23 -3.93 -11.15
N ASP A 205 11.53 -4.03 -10.95
CA ASP A 205 12.10 -4.94 -9.96
C ASP A 205 11.96 -4.33 -8.55
N LEU A 206 11.60 -5.16 -7.58
CA LEU A 206 11.47 -4.76 -6.16
C LEU A 206 12.66 -5.23 -5.32
N ASP A 207 13.60 -5.96 -5.91
CA ASP A 207 14.84 -6.40 -5.29
C ASP A 207 16.03 -6.17 -6.24
N SER A 208 17.25 -6.17 -5.71
CA SER A 208 18.46 -5.94 -6.49
C SER A 208 19.02 -7.23 -7.12
N ALA A 209 18.27 -8.33 -7.12
CA ALA A 209 18.78 -9.62 -7.57
C ALA A 209 18.92 -9.64 -9.10
N GLY A 210 20.05 -10.16 -9.60
CA GLY A 210 20.34 -10.21 -11.06
C GLY A 210 19.35 -11.03 -11.90
N THR A 211 18.43 -11.74 -11.26
CA THR A 211 17.14 -12.18 -11.80
C THR A 211 16.11 -11.80 -10.75
N ALA A 212 15.35 -10.74 -10.98
CA ALA A 212 14.47 -10.20 -9.94
C ALA A 212 13.51 -11.26 -9.41
N LEU A 213 13.67 -11.57 -8.13
CA LEU A 213 12.85 -12.58 -7.48
C LEU A 213 11.48 -11.99 -7.15
N THR A 214 11.42 -10.70 -6.88
CA THR A 214 10.23 -9.90 -6.63
C THR A 214 10.14 -8.79 -7.66
N GLN A 215 8.96 -8.66 -8.27
CA GLN A 215 8.70 -7.64 -9.26
C GLN A 215 7.33 -7.02 -8.99
N CYS A 216 7.22 -5.73 -9.27
CA CYS A 216 5.95 -5.09 -9.52
C CYS A 216 5.56 -5.36 -10.99
N PRO A 217 4.52 -6.16 -11.26
CA PRO A 217 4.21 -6.55 -12.63
C PRO A 217 3.80 -5.37 -13.51
N ALA A 218 4.01 -5.49 -14.81
CA ALA A 218 3.58 -4.47 -15.76
C ALA A 218 2.07 -4.19 -15.65
N GLY A 219 1.70 -2.91 -15.58
CA GLY A 219 0.31 -2.48 -15.40
C GLY A 219 -0.14 -2.40 -13.94
N TYR A 220 0.73 -2.65 -12.97
CA TYR A 220 0.43 -2.55 -11.54
C TYR A 220 1.05 -1.31 -10.92
N VAL A 221 0.48 -0.91 -9.78
CA VAL A 221 1.12 -0.03 -8.81
C VAL A 221 1.33 -0.84 -7.54
N CYS A 222 2.56 -0.85 -7.04
CA CYS A 222 2.94 -1.57 -5.85
C CYS A 222 3.22 -0.63 -4.69
N PHE A 223 2.75 -1.00 -3.51
CA PHE A 223 3.06 -0.32 -2.26
C PHE A 223 3.87 -1.25 -1.39
N ARG A 224 5.12 -0.87 -1.14
CA ARG A 224 6.12 -1.64 -0.38
C ARG A 224 6.36 -0.96 0.96
N VAL A 225 6.52 -1.77 2.00
CA VAL A 225 6.77 -1.32 3.36
C VAL A 225 7.98 -2.05 3.93
N TRP A 226 8.99 -1.29 4.32
CA TRP A 226 10.24 -1.80 4.83
C TRP A 226 10.16 -2.04 6.34
N LEU A 227 10.54 -3.25 6.75
CA LEU A 227 10.88 -3.54 8.15
C LEU A 227 12.35 -3.23 8.42
N ILE A 228 13.18 -3.50 7.42
CA ILE A 228 14.61 -3.21 7.40
C ILE A 228 14.99 -2.93 5.95
N SER A 229 15.50 -1.73 5.68
CA SER A 229 16.11 -1.40 4.40
C SER A 229 17.64 -1.50 4.49
N ASN A 230 18.28 -2.10 3.49
CA ASN A 230 19.73 -2.05 3.31
C ASN A 230 20.16 -0.99 2.26
N ALA A 231 19.29 -0.02 1.94
CA ALA A 231 19.52 1.06 0.96
C ALA A 231 20.88 1.75 1.12
N ALA A 232 21.31 1.98 2.36
CA ALA A 232 22.61 2.58 2.68
C ALA A 232 23.84 1.79 2.16
N THR A 233 23.65 0.52 1.85
CA THR A 233 24.73 -0.40 1.45
C THR A 233 24.50 -1.02 0.08
N ARG A 234 23.37 -0.72 -0.56
CA ARG A 234 22.93 -1.35 -1.81
C ARG A 234 22.16 -0.39 -2.68
N THR A 235 22.36 -0.46 -3.98
CA THR A 235 21.48 0.21 -4.95
C THR A 235 20.14 -0.52 -4.94
N LEU A 236 19.19 0.00 -4.17
CA LEU A 236 17.82 -0.46 -4.25
C LEU A 236 17.12 0.26 -5.39
N GLU A 237 16.43 -0.50 -6.22
CA GLU A 237 15.59 0.07 -7.27
C GLU A 237 14.29 0.61 -6.65
N ASN A 238 13.87 1.78 -7.13
CA ASN A 238 12.59 2.41 -6.77
C ASN A 238 12.41 2.66 -5.25
N VAL A 239 13.48 3.08 -4.56
CA VAL A 239 13.42 3.57 -3.17
C VAL A 239 13.53 5.09 -3.16
N ASP A 240 12.87 5.73 -2.18
CA ASP A 240 12.93 7.17 -1.97
C ASP A 240 14.36 7.73 -1.99
N VAL A 241 14.51 8.93 -2.56
CA VAL A 241 15.81 9.62 -2.60
C VAL A 241 16.26 9.97 -1.18
N GLY A 242 17.49 9.61 -0.84
CA GLY A 242 18.09 9.92 0.47
C GLY A 242 18.08 8.76 1.48
N CYS A 243 17.84 7.54 0.99
CA CYS A 243 17.91 6.31 1.79
C CYS A 243 19.32 5.69 1.89
N ASP A 244 20.34 6.44 1.49
CA ASP A 244 21.77 6.08 1.54
C ASP A 244 22.36 6.02 2.96
#